data_AF-A0A519BRU3-F1
#
_entry.id   AF-A0A519BRU3-F1
#
_cell.length_a   1.000
_cell.length_b   1.000
_cell.length_c   1.000
_cell.angle_alpha   90.00
_cell.angle_beta   90.00
_cell.angle_gamma   90.00
#
_symmetry.space_group_name_H-M   'P 1'
#
loop_
_entity.id
_entity.type
_entity.pdbx_description
1 polymer ?
#
loop_
_entity_poly.entity_id
_entity_poly.type
_entity_poly.pdbx_seq_one_letter_code
_entity_poly.pdbx_strand_id
1 'polypeptide(L)'
;MEKESKEKVFEHFEKSQEKINKIIFKIIKKGDLIYTHCHSSTISKALIFAKKNKKDFEISNTETRPRFQGRITAKELSSAGIKIKFYVDSGAIDAILKDGIINKVGSSTIAELAKIYKKPLYIISDSWKYYEKKIKIEKRDPEEVWKKAPKNVKIINNAFDKINKSNVNKIISELGNLSYSDFLKKIKK
;
A
#
# COMPACT_ATOMS: atom_id res chain seq x y z
N MET A 1 19.51 -16.98 10.23
CA MET A 1 19.76 -15.58 9.85
C MET A 1 20.74 -15.04 10.86
N GLU A 2 21.95 -14.72 10.42
CA GLU A 2 22.89 -13.96 11.24
C GLU A 2 22.27 -12.60 11.56
N LYS A 3 22.59 -12.01 12.72
CA LYS A 3 22.18 -10.65 13.03
C LYS A 3 23.07 -9.70 12.22
N GLU A 4 22.55 -9.21 11.10
CA GLU A 4 23.16 -8.08 10.42
C GLU A 4 23.32 -6.87 11.37
N SER A 5 24.39 -6.11 11.21
CA SER A 5 24.60 -4.90 12.03
C SER A 5 23.52 -3.88 11.72
N LYS A 6 23.12 -3.09 12.74
CA LYS A 6 22.09 -2.05 12.58
C LYS A 6 22.40 -1.11 11.40
N GLU A 7 23.67 -0.75 11.25
CA GLU A 7 24.17 0.09 10.16
C GLU A 7 23.87 -0.49 8.78
N LYS A 8 24.19 -1.78 8.54
CA LYS A 8 23.89 -2.46 7.27
C LYS A 8 22.38 -2.49 6.97
N VAL A 9 21.56 -2.73 8.00
CA VAL A 9 20.10 -2.73 7.88
C VAL A 9 19.57 -1.33 7.50
N PHE A 10 20.08 -0.27 8.12
CA PHE A 10 19.71 1.10 7.75
C PHE A 10 20.17 1.45 6.32
N GLU A 11 21.43 1.14 5.99
CA GLU A 11 22.01 1.39 4.67
C GLU A 11 21.26 0.66 3.55
N HIS A 12 20.84 -0.59 3.78
CA HIS A 12 19.96 -1.34 2.89
C HIS A 12 18.64 -0.59 2.65
N PHE A 13 17.92 -0.22 3.71
CA PHE A 13 16.63 0.46 3.56
C PHE A 13 16.73 1.83 2.86
N GLU A 14 17.81 2.58 3.06
CA GLU A 14 18.04 3.83 2.31
C GLU A 14 18.31 3.57 0.83
N LYS A 15 19.24 2.66 0.49
CA LYS A 15 19.54 2.26 -0.89
C LYS A 15 18.33 1.66 -1.61
N SER A 16 17.52 0.88 -0.91
CA SER A 16 16.26 0.35 -1.42
C SER A 16 15.24 1.46 -1.70
N GLN A 17 15.07 2.40 -0.76
CA GLN A 17 14.16 3.52 -0.92
C GLN A 17 14.54 4.38 -2.13
N GLU A 18 15.83 4.67 -2.34
CA GLU A 18 16.29 5.40 -3.53
C GLU A 18 15.92 4.70 -4.83
N LYS A 19 16.16 3.39 -4.93
CA LYS A 19 15.84 2.59 -6.12
C LYS A 19 14.33 2.59 -6.37
N ILE A 20 13.53 2.39 -5.32
CA ILE A 20 12.06 2.40 -5.38
C ILE A 20 11.54 3.79 -5.83
N ASN A 21 12.09 4.89 -5.28
CA ASN A 21 11.77 6.26 -5.70
C ASN A 21 12.02 6.47 -7.21
N LYS A 22 13.20 6.07 -7.70
CA LYS A 22 13.61 6.17 -9.11
C LYS A 22 12.72 5.34 -10.04
N ILE A 23 12.20 4.20 -9.59
CA ILE A 23 11.25 3.36 -10.35
C ILE A 23 9.86 3.99 -10.41
N ILE A 24 9.31 4.40 -9.26
CA ILE A 24 7.96 4.99 -9.16
C ILE A 24 7.86 6.30 -9.95
N PHE A 25 8.89 7.14 -9.90
CA PHE A 25 8.96 8.37 -10.69
C PHE A 25 8.81 8.14 -12.21
N LYS A 26 9.28 7.01 -12.73
CA LYS A 26 9.14 6.64 -14.14
C LYS A 26 7.75 6.11 -14.49
N ILE A 27 7.02 5.57 -13.52
CA ILE A 27 5.68 4.99 -13.70
C ILE A 27 4.60 6.08 -13.66
N ILE A 28 4.71 7.04 -12.73
CA ILE A 28 3.76 8.14 -12.58
C ILE A 28 3.80 9.05 -13.83
N LYS A 29 2.64 9.23 -14.46
CA LYS A 29 2.41 10.13 -15.60
C LYS A 29 1.78 11.44 -15.11
N LYS A 30 1.79 12.46 -15.97
CA LYS A 30 1.14 13.74 -15.70
C LYS A 30 -0.38 13.54 -15.68
N GLY A 31 -1.04 14.03 -14.62
CA GLY A 31 -2.50 13.94 -14.46
C GLY A 31 -2.99 12.60 -13.90
N ASP A 32 -2.10 11.71 -13.45
CA ASP A 32 -2.51 10.48 -12.77
C ASP A 32 -3.30 10.78 -11.49
N LEU A 33 -4.37 10.02 -11.26
CA LEU A 33 -5.04 9.90 -9.96
C LEU A 33 -4.60 8.59 -9.32
N ILE A 34 -3.75 8.66 -8.30
CA ILE A 34 -3.15 7.49 -7.67
C ILE A 34 -3.93 7.15 -6.39
N TYR A 35 -4.45 5.93 -6.32
CA TYR A 35 -5.13 5.42 -5.14
C TYR A 35 -4.13 4.83 -4.12
N THR A 36 -4.33 5.09 -2.82
CA THR A 36 -3.53 4.49 -1.73
C THR A 36 -4.36 4.21 -0.47
N HIS A 37 -4.12 3.05 0.15
CA HIS A 37 -4.79 2.59 1.37
C HIS A 37 -3.73 2.29 2.44
N CYS A 38 -4.07 2.47 3.71
CA CYS A 38 -3.15 2.41 4.86
C CYS A 38 -2.04 3.49 4.82
N HIS A 39 -1.03 3.30 5.67
CA HIS A 39 0.21 4.07 5.69
C HIS A 39 1.38 3.17 5.32
N SER A 40 2.23 3.69 4.43
CA SER A 40 3.47 3.05 4.04
C SER A 40 4.50 4.15 3.80
N SER A 41 5.50 4.24 4.68
CA SER A 41 6.59 5.20 4.55
C SER A 41 7.31 5.09 3.20
N THR A 42 7.39 3.89 2.63
CA THR A 42 7.96 3.65 1.30
C THR A 42 7.14 4.31 0.18
N ILE A 43 5.81 4.25 0.26
CA ILE A 43 4.89 4.94 -0.67
C ILE A 43 5.02 6.46 -0.47
N SER A 44 4.90 6.94 0.76
CA SER A 44 4.95 8.37 1.07
C SER A 44 6.24 9.01 0.56
N LYS A 45 7.40 8.41 0.87
CA LYS A 45 8.72 8.89 0.41
C LYS A 45 8.81 8.92 -1.13
N ALA A 46 8.27 7.93 -1.83
CA ALA A 46 8.30 7.88 -3.29
C ALA A 46 7.38 8.90 -3.98
N LEU A 47 6.17 9.12 -3.44
CA LEU A 47 5.24 10.14 -3.93
C LEU A 47 5.79 11.55 -3.66
N ILE A 48 6.34 11.80 -2.47
CA ILE A 48 6.99 13.07 -2.12
C ILE A 48 8.21 13.31 -3.02
N PHE A 49 9.03 12.29 -3.28
CA PHE A 49 10.13 12.37 -4.24
C PHE A 49 9.63 12.76 -5.64
N ALA A 50 8.55 12.13 -6.12
CA ALA A 50 7.98 12.45 -7.42
C ALA A 50 7.46 13.90 -7.50
N LYS A 51 6.78 14.37 -6.46
CA LYS A 51 6.29 15.76 -6.37
C LYS A 51 7.44 16.77 -6.34
N LYS A 52 8.48 16.53 -5.53
CA LYS A 52 9.71 17.36 -5.51
C LYS A 52 10.39 17.45 -6.88
N ASN A 53 10.34 16.37 -7.65
CA ASN A 53 10.81 16.31 -9.04
C ASN A 53 9.74 16.74 -10.07
N LYS A 54 8.85 17.67 -9.69
CA LYS A 54 7.88 18.36 -10.55
C LYS A 54 6.87 17.45 -11.28
N LYS A 55 6.60 16.23 -10.82
CA LYS A 55 5.45 15.44 -11.30
C LYS A 55 4.16 16.06 -10.78
N ASP A 56 3.15 16.07 -11.66
CA ASP A 56 1.82 16.58 -11.38
C ASP A 56 0.82 15.41 -11.42
N PHE A 57 0.23 15.11 -10.27
CA PHE A 57 -0.67 14.00 -10.01
C PHE A 57 -1.51 14.32 -8.75
N GLU A 58 -2.63 13.63 -8.60
CA GLU A 58 -3.49 13.72 -7.42
C GLU A 58 -3.53 12.38 -6.68
N ILE A 59 -3.81 12.43 -5.38
CA ILE A 59 -3.93 11.25 -4.52
C ILE A 59 -5.37 11.05 -4.09
N SER A 60 -5.78 9.79 -4.09
CA SER A 60 -7.03 9.27 -3.54
C SER A 60 -6.66 8.38 -2.35
N ASN A 61 -6.99 8.79 -1.12
CA ASN A 61 -6.59 8.07 0.09
C ASN A 61 -7.75 7.76 1.04
N THR A 62 -7.74 6.57 1.64
CA THR A 62 -8.75 6.10 2.59
C THR A 62 -8.23 6.05 4.03
N GLU A 63 -9.12 6.33 4.99
CA GLU A 63 -8.74 6.53 6.38
C GLU A 63 -8.10 5.32 7.07
N THR A 64 -8.43 4.09 6.68
CA THR A 64 -7.88 2.83 7.20
C THR A 64 -8.25 2.56 8.66
N ARG A 65 -9.53 2.26 8.91
CA ARG A 65 -10.04 1.66 10.14
C ARG A 65 -9.35 0.32 10.45
N PRO A 66 -9.29 -0.10 11.73
CA PRO A 66 -9.78 0.62 12.90
C PRO A 66 -8.90 1.81 13.32
N ARG A 67 -7.59 1.77 13.01
CA ARG A 67 -6.57 2.67 13.58
C ARG A 67 -6.40 4.03 12.87
N PHE A 68 -7.15 4.28 11.81
CA PHE A 68 -7.13 5.51 11.02
C PHE A 68 -5.75 5.87 10.41
N GLN A 69 -4.97 4.86 10.02
CA GLN A 69 -3.58 5.04 9.56
C GLN A 69 -3.44 5.91 8.31
N GLY A 70 -4.44 5.92 7.43
CA GLY A 70 -4.45 6.80 6.26
C GLY A 70 -4.38 8.29 6.61
N ARG A 71 -4.82 8.69 7.81
CA ARG A 71 -4.66 10.09 8.29
C ARG A 71 -3.19 10.49 8.43
N ILE A 72 -2.27 9.54 8.63
CA ILE A 72 -0.82 9.79 8.63
C ILE A 72 -0.37 10.07 7.19
N THR A 73 -0.73 9.20 6.25
CA THR A 73 -0.46 9.34 4.80
C THR A 73 -0.97 10.67 4.26
N ALA A 74 -2.21 11.03 4.58
CA ALA A 74 -2.82 12.28 4.14
C ALA A 74 -2.07 13.52 4.68
N LYS A 75 -1.64 13.50 5.95
CA LYS A 75 -0.83 14.59 6.53
C LYS A 75 0.55 14.70 5.86
N GLU A 76 1.28 13.59 5.71
CA GLU A 76 2.61 13.57 5.10
C GLU A 76 2.59 14.11 3.66
N LEU A 77 1.63 13.65 2.85
CA LEU A 77 1.52 14.03 1.45
C LEU A 77 0.97 15.47 1.28
N SER A 78 0.05 15.90 2.13
CA SER A 78 -0.51 17.27 2.11
C SER A 78 0.57 18.31 2.44
N SER A 79 1.38 18.05 3.48
CA SER A 79 2.52 18.90 3.84
C SER A 79 3.60 18.98 2.74
N ALA A 80 3.61 18.04 1.80
CA ALA A 80 4.47 18.07 0.61
C ALA A 80 3.82 18.76 -0.62
N GLY A 81 2.66 19.40 -0.45
CA GLY A 81 1.95 20.10 -1.53
C GLY A 81 1.27 19.18 -2.56
N ILE A 82 0.99 17.92 -2.19
CA ILE A 82 0.28 16.97 -3.04
C ILE A 82 -1.22 17.11 -2.79
N LYS A 83 -2.01 17.28 -3.86
CA LYS A 83 -3.48 17.32 -3.78
C LYS A 83 -4.01 15.95 -3.39
N ILE A 84 -4.84 15.88 -2.35
CA ILE A 84 -5.41 14.64 -1.82
C ILE A 84 -6.92 14.78 -1.71
N LYS A 85 -7.63 13.76 -2.18
CA LYS A 85 -9.01 13.48 -1.82
C LYS A 85 -8.99 12.39 -0.75
N PHE A 86 -9.63 12.66 0.38
CA PHE A 86 -9.61 11.77 1.55
C PHE A 86 -11.00 11.18 1.79
N TYR A 87 -11.06 9.88 2.01
CA TYR A 87 -12.29 9.10 2.06
C TYR A 87 -12.34 8.22 3.31
N VAL A 88 -13.55 7.93 3.80
CA VAL A 88 -13.77 6.75 4.67
C VAL A 88 -13.47 5.47 3.88
N ASP A 89 -13.19 4.34 4.53
CA ASP A 89 -12.79 3.12 3.82
C ASP A 89 -13.84 2.61 2.81
N SER A 90 -15.12 2.76 3.13
CA SER A 90 -16.22 2.45 2.19
C SER A 90 -16.26 3.37 0.97
N GLY A 91 -15.65 4.56 1.07
CA GLY A 91 -15.46 5.53 -0.01
C GLY A 91 -14.19 5.31 -0.84
N ALA A 92 -13.47 4.19 -0.63
CA ALA A 92 -12.38 3.74 -1.52
C ALA A 92 -12.79 3.75 -2.99
N ILE A 93 -14.08 3.48 -3.26
CA ILE A 93 -14.67 3.43 -4.58
C ILE A 93 -14.73 4.81 -5.22
N ASP A 94 -15.26 5.84 -4.56
CA ASP A 94 -15.34 7.21 -5.11
C ASP A 94 -13.94 7.76 -5.48
N ALA A 95 -12.94 7.25 -4.78
CA ALA A 95 -11.53 7.54 -4.96
C ALA A 95 -10.91 6.86 -6.21
N ILE A 96 -11.49 5.76 -6.70
CA ILE A 96 -11.08 4.96 -7.86
C ILE A 96 -12.03 5.17 -9.07
N LEU A 97 -13.28 5.57 -8.81
CA LEU A 97 -14.44 5.42 -9.70
C LEU A 97 -15.28 6.69 -9.86
N LYS A 98 -14.66 7.71 -10.49
CA LYS A 98 -15.30 8.29 -11.68
C LYS A 98 -15.24 7.21 -12.79
N ASP A 99 -16.10 6.17 -12.86
CA ASP A 99 -17.54 6.15 -12.57
C ASP A 99 -18.07 4.80 -11.95
N GLY A 100 -18.46 4.80 -10.67
CA GLY A 100 -19.48 3.88 -10.07
C GLY A 100 -19.15 2.47 -9.47
N ILE A 101 -19.55 2.30 -8.19
CA ILE A 101 -20.10 1.08 -7.48
C ILE A 101 -19.18 0.04 -6.74
N ILE A 102 -19.16 0.17 -5.38
CA ILE A 102 -19.08 -0.83 -4.26
C ILE A 102 -17.86 -1.80 -4.11
N ASN A 103 -17.51 -2.40 -2.93
CA ASN A 103 -17.13 -1.91 -1.57
C ASN A 103 -16.92 -3.09 -0.58
N LYS A 104 -15.67 -3.51 -0.23
CA LYS A 104 -15.38 -4.32 1.00
C LYS A 104 -13.89 -4.39 1.41
N VAL A 105 -13.62 -5.25 2.41
CA VAL A 105 -12.41 -6.05 2.69
C VAL A 105 -11.21 -5.67 1.80
N GLY A 106 -10.37 -4.81 2.36
CA GLY A 106 -9.76 -3.69 1.64
C GLY A 106 -8.86 -4.08 0.48
N SER A 107 -7.62 -4.47 0.75
CA SER A 107 -6.58 -4.62 -0.27
C SER A 107 -6.94 -5.65 -1.33
N SER A 108 -7.58 -6.75 -0.93
CA SER A 108 -8.09 -7.79 -1.83
C SER A 108 -9.28 -7.33 -2.66
N THR A 109 -10.24 -6.60 -2.10
CA THR A 109 -11.36 -6.04 -2.89
C THR A 109 -10.88 -4.90 -3.78
N ILE A 110 -9.99 -4.01 -3.31
CA ILE A 110 -9.34 -2.99 -4.15
C ILE A 110 -8.56 -3.66 -5.29
N ALA A 111 -7.95 -4.83 -5.07
CA ALA A 111 -7.28 -5.60 -6.11
C ALA A 111 -8.26 -6.27 -7.10
N GLU A 112 -9.36 -6.88 -6.64
CA GLU A 112 -10.40 -7.42 -7.53
C GLU A 112 -11.12 -6.28 -8.29
N LEU A 113 -11.39 -5.14 -7.67
CA LEU A 113 -11.95 -3.93 -8.29
C LEU A 113 -10.98 -3.36 -9.32
N ALA A 114 -9.69 -3.21 -9.00
CA ALA A 114 -8.68 -2.77 -9.96
C ALA A 114 -8.70 -3.66 -11.21
N LYS A 115 -8.81 -4.98 -11.03
CA LYS A 115 -8.95 -5.94 -12.13
C LYS A 115 -10.27 -5.80 -12.90
N ILE A 116 -11.41 -5.68 -12.23
CA ILE A 116 -12.76 -5.45 -12.82
C ILE A 116 -12.75 -4.19 -13.70
N TYR A 117 -12.25 -3.07 -13.16
CA TYR A 117 -12.18 -1.77 -13.83
C TYR A 117 -10.89 -1.57 -14.66
N LYS A 118 -10.13 -2.65 -14.91
CA LYS A 118 -8.91 -2.68 -15.73
C LYS A 118 -7.85 -1.63 -15.34
N LYS A 119 -7.79 -1.25 -14.06
CA LYS A 119 -6.77 -0.38 -13.47
C LYS A 119 -5.57 -1.24 -13.03
N PRO A 120 -4.32 -0.80 -13.27
CA PRO A 120 -3.15 -1.58 -12.90
C PRO A 120 -2.88 -1.51 -11.38
N LEU A 121 -2.75 -2.68 -10.74
CA LEU A 121 -2.34 -2.82 -9.35
C LEU A 121 -0.82 -3.05 -9.25
N TYR A 122 -0.16 -2.16 -8.52
CA TYR A 122 1.26 -2.26 -8.18
C TYR A 122 1.43 -2.57 -6.69
N ILE A 123 2.16 -3.63 -6.35
CA ILE A 123 2.64 -3.84 -4.99
C ILE A 123 4.02 -3.21 -4.88
N ILE A 124 4.20 -2.27 -3.94
CA ILE A 124 5.48 -1.59 -3.70
C ILE A 124 6.00 -2.02 -2.34
N SER A 125 7.16 -2.67 -2.32
CA SER A 125 7.79 -3.17 -1.09
C SER A 125 9.29 -3.35 -1.29
N ASP A 126 10.05 -3.16 -0.20
CA ASP A 126 11.39 -3.72 -0.07
C ASP A 126 11.33 -5.27 -0.16
N SER A 127 12.32 -5.90 -0.77
CA SER A 127 12.33 -7.35 -0.97
C SER A 127 12.42 -8.13 0.34
N TRP A 128 13.06 -7.59 1.39
CA TRP A 128 13.20 -8.25 2.69
C TRP A 128 11.88 -8.51 3.43
N LYS A 129 10.76 -7.93 2.96
CA LYS A 129 9.41 -8.25 3.45
C LYS A 129 8.83 -9.53 2.85
N TYR A 130 9.52 -10.17 1.90
CA TYR A 130 9.14 -11.48 1.38
C TYR A 130 9.36 -12.57 2.44
N TYR A 131 8.41 -13.48 2.54
CA TYR A 131 8.46 -14.61 3.45
C TYR A 131 7.83 -15.83 2.79
N GLU A 132 8.57 -16.93 2.71
CA GLU A 132 8.13 -18.13 1.98
C GLU A 132 7.13 -18.99 2.76
N LYS A 133 7.19 -18.99 4.10
CA LYS A 133 6.31 -19.81 4.93
C LYS A 133 4.93 -19.17 5.09
N LYS A 134 3.90 -19.98 5.34
CA LYS A 134 2.53 -19.47 5.60
C LYS A 134 2.52 -18.59 6.87
N ILE A 135 2.17 -17.32 6.72
CA ILE A 135 1.95 -16.38 7.83
C ILE A 135 0.56 -16.65 8.43
N LYS A 136 0.48 -16.73 9.76
CA LYS A 136 -0.81 -16.67 10.48
C LYS A 136 -1.28 -15.21 10.50
N ILE A 137 -2.49 -14.94 10.02
CA ILE A 137 -3.06 -13.58 10.06
C ILE A 137 -3.20 -13.16 11.53
N GLU A 138 -2.58 -12.03 11.88
CA GLU A 138 -2.67 -11.43 13.21
C GLU A 138 -4.14 -11.06 13.51
N LYS A 139 -4.63 -11.54 14.65
CA LYS A 139 -5.88 -11.08 15.26
C LYS A 139 -5.54 -10.03 16.30
N ARG A 140 -6.02 -8.81 16.09
CA ARG A 140 -5.83 -7.68 16.99
C ARG A 140 -6.93 -7.64 18.04
N ASP A 141 -6.76 -6.75 19.01
CA ASP A 141 -7.72 -6.47 20.06
C ASP A 141 -9.09 -6.03 19.47
N PRO A 142 -10.21 -6.68 19.84
CA PRO A 142 -11.57 -6.23 19.60
C PRO A 142 -11.86 -4.76 19.95
N GLU A 143 -11.25 -4.21 21.01
CA GLU A 143 -11.53 -2.85 21.47
C GLU A 143 -11.09 -1.78 20.46
N GLU A 144 -10.13 -2.07 19.58
CA GLU A 144 -9.75 -1.17 18.46
C GLU A 144 -10.94 -0.93 17.52
N VAL A 145 -11.83 -1.93 17.37
CA VAL A 145 -13.05 -1.82 16.56
C VAL A 145 -14.16 -1.19 17.39
N TRP A 146 -14.46 -1.75 18.57
CA TRP A 146 -15.54 -1.31 19.45
C TRP A 146 -15.27 -1.67 20.93
N LYS A 147 -14.82 -0.67 21.70
CA LYS A 147 -14.39 -0.79 23.11
C LYS A 147 -15.43 -1.35 24.11
N LYS A 148 -16.73 -1.25 23.83
CA LYS A 148 -17.80 -1.71 24.74
C LYS A 148 -18.89 -2.44 23.95
N ALA A 149 -18.51 -3.54 23.31
CA ALA A 149 -19.44 -4.38 22.55
C ALA A 149 -20.45 -5.10 23.49
N PRO A 150 -21.71 -5.29 23.07
CA PRO A 150 -22.68 -6.09 23.82
C PRO A 150 -22.22 -7.55 23.98
N LYS A 151 -22.63 -8.22 25.07
CA LYS A 151 -22.19 -9.59 25.42
C LYS A 151 -22.30 -10.63 24.30
N ASN A 152 -23.30 -10.49 23.42
CA ASN A 152 -23.58 -11.44 22.33
C ASN A 152 -22.88 -11.06 21.00
N VAL A 153 -22.04 -10.02 20.97
CA VAL A 153 -21.33 -9.56 19.76
C VAL A 153 -19.88 -10.04 19.77
N LYS A 154 -19.57 -11.01 18.89
CA LYS A 154 -18.20 -11.49 18.68
C LYS A 154 -17.49 -10.69 17.59
N ILE A 155 -16.55 -9.84 17.98
CA ILE A 155 -15.72 -9.06 17.05
C ILE A 155 -14.60 -9.92 16.47
N ILE A 156 -14.36 -9.79 15.16
CA ILE A 156 -13.24 -10.41 14.45
C ILE A 156 -12.38 -9.28 13.85
N ASN A 157 -11.29 -8.94 14.52
CA ASN A 157 -10.37 -7.88 14.10
C ASN A 157 -9.09 -8.49 13.50
N ASN A 158 -9.09 -8.82 12.21
CA ASN A 158 -7.90 -9.31 11.50
C ASN A 158 -7.07 -8.11 11.01
N ALA A 159 -5.76 -8.07 11.29
CA ALA A 159 -4.88 -6.97 10.89
C ALA A 159 -4.60 -6.92 9.37
N PHE A 160 -4.71 -8.06 8.69
CA PHE A 160 -4.28 -8.24 7.29
C PHE A 160 -5.29 -9.08 6.51
N ASP A 161 -5.43 -8.79 5.22
CA ASP A 161 -6.13 -9.61 4.24
C ASP A 161 -5.16 -10.21 3.20
N LYS A 162 -5.64 -11.17 2.41
CA LYS A 162 -4.83 -11.85 1.40
C LYS A 162 -5.22 -11.41 -0.01
N ILE A 163 -4.33 -10.70 -0.68
CA ILE A 163 -4.49 -10.34 -2.09
C ILE A 163 -4.30 -11.59 -2.97
N ASN A 164 -5.18 -11.77 -3.96
CA ASN A 164 -5.03 -12.81 -4.98
C ASN A 164 -3.88 -12.45 -5.93
N LYS A 165 -2.90 -13.36 -6.09
CA LYS A 165 -1.73 -13.15 -6.97
C LYS A 165 -2.10 -12.82 -8.41
N SER A 166 -3.27 -13.27 -8.89
CA SER A 166 -3.75 -13.00 -10.26
C SER A 166 -4.17 -11.55 -10.50
N ASN A 167 -4.27 -10.74 -9.46
CA ASN A 167 -4.68 -9.34 -9.54
C ASN A 167 -3.46 -8.39 -9.50
N VAL A 168 -2.27 -8.88 -9.17
CA VAL A 168 -1.04 -8.08 -9.07
C VAL A 168 -0.37 -7.99 -10.43
N ASN A 169 -0.43 -6.82 -11.07
CA ASN A 169 0.22 -6.61 -12.37
C ASN A 169 1.75 -6.61 -12.24
N LYS A 170 2.27 -5.93 -11.20
CA LYS A 170 3.71 -5.78 -10.95
C LYS A 170 4.04 -5.67 -9.47
N ILE A 171 5.22 -6.15 -9.11
CA ILE A 171 5.90 -5.87 -7.83
C ILE A 171 7.05 -4.90 -8.11
N ILE A 172 7.07 -3.79 -7.39
CA ILE A 172 8.13 -2.78 -7.40
C ILE A 172 8.93 -2.92 -6.11
N SER A 173 10.23 -3.15 -6.27
CA SER A 173 11.20 -3.29 -5.19
C SER A 173 12.54 -2.72 -5.65
N GLU A 174 13.55 -2.75 -4.78
CA GLU A 174 14.94 -2.48 -5.14
C GLU A 174 15.52 -3.47 -6.17
N LEU A 175 14.86 -4.62 -6.37
CA LEU A 175 15.16 -5.61 -7.41
C LEU A 175 14.56 -5.24 -8.79
N GLY A 176 13.71 -4.20 -8.86
CA GLY A 176 13.12 -3.67 -10.09
C GLY A 176 11.58 -3.69 -10.11
N ASN A 177 11.03 -3.41 -11.31
CA ASN A 177 9.60 -3.48 -11.63
C ASN A 177 9.29 -4.81 -12.33
N LEU A 178 8.89 -5.82 -11.57
CA LEU A 178 8.87 -7.24 -11.99
C LEU A 178 7.45 -7.81 -12.01
N SER A 179 7.23 -8.87 -12.79
CA SER A 179 6.04 -9.72 -12.60
C SER A 179 6.14 -10.47 -11.26
N TYR A 180 5.02 -10.99 -10.74
CA TYR A 180 5.04 -11.83 -9.55
C TYR A 180 6.00 -13.02 -9.68
N SER A 181 6.02 -13.68 -10.84
CA SER A 181 6.92 -14.81 -11.12
C SER A 181 8.39 -14.40 -11.21
N ASP A 182 8.71 -13.26 -11.81
CA ASP A 182 10.12 -12.84 -11.96
C ASP A 182 10.69 -12.25 -10.67
N PHE A 183 9.84 -11.65 -9.83
CA PHE A 183 10.20 -11.30 -8.45
C PHE A 183 10.59 -12.56 -7.65
N LEU A 184 9.76 -13.62 -7.70
CA LEU A 184 10.08 -14.90 -7.04
C LEU A 184 11.35 -15.55 -7.57
N LYS A 185 11.67 -15.42 -8.87
CA LYS A 185 12.94 -15.92 -9.44
C LYS A 185 14.15 -15.13 -8.95
N LYS A 186 14.03 -13.80 -8.77
CA LYS A 186 15.13 -12.96 -8.30
C LYS A 186 15.40 -13.11 -6.81
N ILE A 187 14.36 -13.28 -5.99
CA ILE A 187 14.49 -13.30 -4.52
C ILE A 187 14.92 -14.66 -3.95
N LYS A 188 14.94 -15.69 -4.80
CA LYS A 188 15.43 -17.04 -4.51
C LYS A 188 16.85 -17.31 -5.06
N LYS A 189 17.49 -16.27 -5.61
CA LYS A 189 18.91 -16.25 -5.96
C LYS A 189 19.67 -15.46 -4.91
#